data_AF-A0A4R9K8U7-F1
#
_entry.id   AF-A0A4R9K8U7-F1
#
_cell.length_a   1.000
_cell.length_b   1.000
_cell.length_c   1.000
_cell.angle_alpha   90.00
_cell.angle_beta   90.00
_cell.angle_gamma   90.00
#
_symmetry.space_group_name_H-M   'P 1'
#
loop_
_entity.id
_entity.type
_entity.pdbx_description
1 polymer ?
#
loop_
_entity_poly.entity_id
_entity_poly.type
_entity_poly.pdbx_seq_one_letter_code
_entity_poly.pdbx_strand_id
1 'polypeptide(L)'
;MTSQTKMHLSTRIVQVSLFIAAAIALFGGTLQMYLGEPETTPRLDNVHRFMAGIYFSMGIICFWSALTIRKQDTLVYLIAFGIGFAALGRLISISIVGLPEPSAVWIGYLVPEILLPMILIIANRISLRNSSR
;
A
#
# COMPACT_ATOMS: atom_id res chain seq x y z
N MET A 1 -35.33 2.30 13.34
CA MET A 1 -34.80 1.21 12.50
C MET A 1 -33.80 1.81 11.53
N THR A 2 -32.50 1.65 11.80
CA THR A 2 -31.44 2.13 10.91
C THR A 2 -31.48 1.32 9.62
N SER A 3 -31.88 1.94 8.51
CA SER A 3 -31.69 1.37 7.18
C SER A 3 -30.23 0.97 7.05
N GLN A 4 -29.99 -0.34 7.01
CA GLN A 4 -28.71 -0.92 6.61
C GLN A 4 -28.50 -0.53 5.15
N THR A 5 -27.97 0.66 4.90
CA THR A 5 -27.57 1.09 3.56
C THR A 5 -26.49 0.11 3.12
N LYS A 6 -26.87 -0.82 2.23
CA LYS A 6 -25.94 -1.81 1.67
C LYS A 6 -24.72 -1.06 1.15
N MET A 7 -23.56 -1.45 1.64
CA MET A 7 -22.30 -0.88 1.16
C MET A 7 -22.18 -1.16 -0.33
N HIS A 8 -21.92 -0.12 -1.13
CA HIS A 8 -21.76 -0.28 -2.56
C HIS A 8 -20.53 -1.16 -2.85
N LEU A 9 -20.60 -2.00 -3.90
CA LEU A 9 -19.55 -2.96 -4.23
C LEU A 9 -18.18 -2.29 -4.42
N SER A 10 -18.15 -1.09 -5.04
CA SER A 10 -16.93 -0.30 -5.23
C SER A 10 -16.27 0.12 -3.91
N THR A 11 -17.05 0.56 -2.92
CA THR A 11 -16.54 0.89 -1.58
C THR A 11 -15.96 -0.35 -0.90
N ARG A 12 -16.60 -1.51 -1.08
CA ARG A 12 -16.12 -2.78 -0.53
C ARG A 12 -14.80 -3.21 -1.17
N ILE A 13 -14.64 -3.01 -2.48
CA ILE A 13 -13.38 -3.26 -3.19
C ILE A 13 -12.26 -2.38 -2.60
N VAL A 14 -12.50 -1.07 -2.46
CA VAL A 14 -11.50 -0.15 -1.86
C VAL A 14 -11.14 -0.61 -0.44
N GLN A 15 -12.13 -0.94 0.38
CA GLN A 15 -11.92 -1.41 1.75
C GLN A 15 -11.07 -2.69 1.80
N VAL A 16 -11.36 -3.67 0.95
CA VAL A 16 -10.58 -4.92 0.89
C VAL A 16 -9.15 -4.64 0.41
N SER A 17 -8.97 -3.80 -0.62
CA SER A 17 -7.63 -3.41 -1.10
C SER A 17 -6.81 -2.72 -0.01
N LEU A 18 -7.42 -1.84 0.79
CA LEU A 18 -6.76 -1.19 1.92
C LEU A 18 -6.38 -2.17 3.03
N PHE A 19 -7.22 -3.17 3.32
CA PHE A 19 -6.86 -4.23 4.28
C PHE A 19 -5.71 -5.11 3.77
N ILE A 20 -5.70 -5.45 2.48
CA ILE A 20 -4.59 -6.20 1.88
C ILE A 20 -3.30 -5.37 1.96
N ALA A 21 -3.34 -4.10 1.57
CA ALA A 21 -2.19 -3.19 1.68
C ALA A 21 -1.71 -3.05 3.13
N ALA A 22 -2.64 -2.95 4.08
CA ALA A 22 -2.34 -2.89 5.50
C ALA A 22 -1.62 -4.16 5.98
N ALA A 23 -2.13 -5.34 5.64
CA ALA A 23 -1.51 -6.61 6.02
C ALA A 23 -0.08 -6.71 5.46
N ILE A 24 0.11 -6.44 4.17
CA ILE A 24 1.43 -6.49 3.54
C ILE A 24 2.40 -5.52 4.22
N ALA A 25 1.98 -4.28 4.48
CA ALA A 25 2.84 -3.27 5.08
C ALA A 25 3.15 -3.53 6.57
N LEU A 26 2.19 -4.04 7.34
CA LEU A 26 2.41 -4.43 8.73
C LEU A 26 3.38 -5.61 8.81
N PHE A 27 3.08 -6.72 8.13
CA PHE A 27 3.93 -7.91 8.18
C PHE A 27 5.30 -7.66 7.53
N GLY A 28 5.32 -7.03 6.35
CA GLY A 28 6.54 -6.69 5.64
C GLY A 28 7.42 -5.69 6.39
N GLY A 29 6.83 -4.64 6.97
CA GLY A 29 7.54 -3.65 7.77
C GLY A 29 8.10 -4.25 9.06
N THR A 30 7.34 -5.08 9.79
CA THR A 30 7.86 -5.79 10.97
C THR A 30 9.01 -6.73 10.61
N LEU A 31 8.87 -7.50 9.52
CA LEU A 31 9.90 -8.44 9.09
C LEU A 31 11.19 -7.72 8.69
N GLN A 32 11.10 -6.65 7.88
CA GLN A 32 12.26 -5.84 7.48
C GLN A 32 12.92 -5.16 8.68
N MET A 33 12.13 -4.72 9.67
CA MET A 33 12.67 -4.10 10.87
C MET A 33 13.42 -5.10 11.76
N TYR A 34 12.94 -6.34 11.83
CA TYR A 34 13.57 -7.41 12.60
C TYR A 34 14.86 -7.90 11.92
N LEU A 35 14.77 -8.29 10.64
CA LEU A 35 15.91 -8.82 9.88
C LEU A 35 16.97 -7.75 9.61
N GLY A 36 16.55 -6.53 9.24
CA GLY A 36 17.46 -5.52 8.72
C GLY A 36 18.14 -5.95 7.42
N GLU A 37 19.27 -5.33 7.12
CA GLU A 37 20.11 -5.64 5.96
C GLU A 37 21.56 -5.90 6.45
N PRO A 38 21.84 -7.11 7.00
CA PRO A 38 23.07 -7.39 7.74
C PRO A 38 24.33 -7.41 6.87
N GLU A 39 24.19 -7.62 5.56
CA GLU A 39 25.30 -7.66 4.60
C GLU A 39 25.77 -6.26 4.17
N THR A 40 25.18 -5.19 4.73
CA THR A 40 25.53 -3.81 4.42
C THR A 40 26.18 -3.07 5.58
N THR A 41 26.71 -1.87 5.33
CA THR A 41 27.32 -1.06 6.41
C THR A 41 26.28 -0.73 7.50
N PRO A 42 26.69 -0.58 8.78
CA PRO A 42 25.76 -0.22 9.86
C PRO A 42 24.94 1.04 9.61
N ARG A 43 25.50 2.00 8.86
CA ARG A 43 24.78 3.22 8.43
C ARG A 43 23.59 2.90 7.52
N LEU A 44 23.77 1.97 6.57
CA LEU A 44 22.72 1.58 5.63
C LEU A 44 21.68 0.67 6.29
N ASP A 45 22.10 -0.27 7.14
CA ASP A 45 21.17 -1.08 7.95
C ASP A 45 20.27 -0.20 8.84
N ASN A 46 20.84 0.83 9.48
CA ASN A 46 20.07 1.77 10.30
C ASN A 46 18.98 2.50 9.48
N VAL A 47 19.33 2.99 8.28
CA VAL A 47 18.36 3.63 7.37
C VAL A 47 17.32 2.62 6.90
N HIS A 48 17.72 1.39 6.58
CA HIS A 48 16.81 0.32 6.17
C HIS A 48 15.77 0.02 7.25
N ARG A 49 16.20 -0.20 8.51
CA ARG A 49 15.29 -0.45 9.64
C ARG A 49 14.38 0.74 9.93
N PHE A 50 14.88 1.97 9.77
CA PHE A 50 14.04 3.17 9.87
C PHE A 50 12.96 3.21 8.78
N MET A 51 13.32 2.96 7.53
CA MET A 51 12.37 2.87 6.41
C MET A 51 11.34 1.74 6.61
N ALA A 52 11.76 0.61 7.17
CA ALA A 52 10.85 -0.48 7.55
C ALA A 52 9.81 -0.03 8.59
N GLY A 53 10.17 0.84 9.53
CA GLY A 53 9.25 1.46 10.48
C GLY A 53 8.25 2.42 9.85
N ILE A 54 8.69 3.20 8.85
CA ILE A 54 7.79 4.03 8.05
C ILE A 54 6.82 3.14 7.25
N TYR A 55 7.31 2.05 6.66
CA TYR A 55 6.48 1.09 5.94
C TYR A 55 5.44 0.42 6.85
N PHE A 56 5.84 0.00 8.05
CA PHE A 56 4.91 -0.51 9.07
C PHE A 56 3.81 0.51 9.43
N SER A 57 4.20 1.76 9.63
CA SER A 57 3.27 2.85 9.96
C SER A 57 2.26 3.11 8.84
N MET A 58 2.69 2.99 7.57
CA MET A 58 1.79 3.02 6.43
C MET A 58 0.72 1.92 6.50
N GLY A 59 1.08 0.74 7.02
CA GLY A 59 0.14 -0.35 7.28
C GLY A 59 -0.96 0.03 8.27
N ILE A 60 -0.62 0.73 9.35
CA ILE A 60 -1.60 1.25 10.33
C ILE A 60 -2.54 2.27 9.66
N ILE A 61 -1.99 3.18 8.85
CA ILE A 61 -2.76 4.20 8.12
C ILE A 61 -3.74 3.52 7.16
N CYS A 62 -3.30 2.52 6.40
CA CYS A 62 -4.14 1.73 5.50
C CYS A 62 -5.25 0.99 6.27
N PHE A 63 -4.91 0.37 7.40
CA PHE A 63 -5.87 -0.36 8.25
C PHE A 63 -6.95 0.59 8.78
N TRP A 64 -6.54 1.72 9.34
CA TRP A 64 -7.45 2.74 9.84
C TRP A 64 -8.37 3.26 8.72
N SER A 65 -7.78 3.62 7.58
CA SER A 65 -8.52 4.10 6.40
C SER A 65 -9.55 3.07 5.90
N ALA A 66 -9.25 1.77 6.00
CA ALA A 66 -10.20 0.71 5.65
C ALA A 66 -11.40 0.67 6.62
N LEU A 67 -11.17 0.92 7.91
CA LEU A 67 -12.23 1.00 8.92
C LEU A 67 -13.08 2.26 8.78
N THR A 68 -12.46 3.38 8.42
CA THR A 68 -13.10 4.70 8.31
C THR A 68 -13.44 5.11 6.88
N ILE A 69 -13.49 4.14 5.95
CA ILE A 69 -13.61 4.39 4.50
C ILE A 69 -14.76 5.33 4.11
N ARG A 70 -15.88 5.31 4.85
CA ARG A 70 -17.05 6.17 4.60
C ARG A 70 -16.82 7.66 4.91
N LYS A 71 -15.70 8.03 5.53
CA LYS A 71 -15.42 9.39 6.00
C LYS A 71 -14.18 10.01 5.34
N GLN A 72 -13.37 9.26 4.61
CA GLN A 72 -11.99 9.64 4.31
C GLN A 72 -11.59 9.37 2.84
N ASP A 73 -12.36 9.89 1.88
CA ASP A 73 -12.10 9.65 0.45
C ASP A 73 -10.76 10.23 -0.03
N THR A 74 -10.37 11.41 0.45
CA THR A 74 -9.09 12.04 0.09
C THR A 74 -7.90 11.21 0.56
N LEU A 75 -7.99 10.60 1.75
CA LEU A 75 -6.91 9.80 2.31
C LEU A 75 -6.65 8.54 1.46
N VAL A 76 -7.69 7.94 0.88
CA VAL A 76 -7.55 6.82 -0.06
C VAL A 76 -6.72 7.22 -1.28
N TYR A 77 -6.94 8.42 -1.83
CA TYR A 77 -6.14 8.92 -2.96
C TYR A 77 -4.69 9.20 -2.56
N LEU A 78 -4.45 9.75 -1.37
CA LEU A 78 -3.09 9.95 -0.86
C LEU A 78 -2.36 8.62 -0.63
N ILE A 79 -3.07 7.60 -0.12
CA ILE A 79 -2.53 6.24 0.01
C ILE A 79 -2.18 5.65 -1.36
N ALA A 80 -3.10 5.75 -2.32
CA ALA A 80 -2.85 5.27 -3.69
C ALA A 80 -1.64 5.99 -4.30
N PHE A 81 -1.53 7.30 -4.13
CA PHE A 81 -0.38 8.07 -4.59
C PHE A 81 0.92 7.62 -3.91
N GLY A 82 0.92 7.43 -2.60
CA GLY A 82 2.09 6.95 -1.85
C GLY A 82 2.56 5.56 -2.31
N ILE A 83 1.63 4.63 -2.53
CA ILE A 83 1.94 3.29 -3.05
C ILE A 83 2.50 3.39 -4.49
N GLY A 84 1.91 4.24 -5.33
CA GLY A 84 2.44 4.50 -6.67
C GLY A 84 3.85 5.08 -6.67
N PHE A 85 4.17 5.98 -5.74
CA PHE A 85 5.53 6.52 -5.58
C PHE A 85 6.52 5.46 -5.11
N ALA A 86 6.10 4.53 -4.24
CA ALA A 86 6.93 3.39 -3.88
C ALA A 86 7.23 2.50 -5.09
N ALA A 87 6.22 2.22 -5.93
CA ALA A 87 6.39 1.47 -7.18
C ALA A 87 7.37 2.18 -8.14
N LEU A 88 7.26 3.50 -8.28
CA LEU A 88 8.20 4.31 -9.06
C LEU A 88 9.63 4.21 -8.52
N GLY A 89 9.83 4.27 -7.20
CA GLY A 89 11.14 4.07 -6.58
C GLY A 89 11.74 2.71 -6.94
N ARG A 90 10.93 1.65 -6.92
CA ARG A 90 11.36 0.30 -7.36
C ARG A 90 11.70 0.26 -8.84
N LEU A 91 10.90 0.88 -9.70
CA LEU A 91 11.18 0.96 -11.15
C LEU A 91 12.48 1.71 -11.44
N ILE A 92 12.72 2.83 -10.75
CA ILE A 92 13.96 3.59 -10.87
C ILE A 92 15.14 2.72 -10.44
N SER A 93 15.05 2.05 -9.30
CA SER A 93 16.10 1.13 -8.82
C SER A 93 16.39 0.03 -9.85
N ILE A 94 15.36 -0.61 -10.41
CA ILE A 94 15.51 -1.64 -11.45
C ILE A 94 16.17 -1.08 -12.70
N SER A 95 15.82 0.15 -13.12
CA SER A 95 16.39 0.79 -14.30
C SER A 95 17.87 1.16 -14.16
N ILE A 96 18.33 1.43 -12.93
CA ILE A 96 19.71 1.86 -12.65
C ILE A 96 20.61 0.68 -12.27
N VAL A 97 20.13 -0.21 -11.39
CA VAL A 97 20.93 -1.28 -10.77
C VAL A 97 20.60 -2.66 -11.36
N GLY A 98 19.47 -2.78 -12.06
CA GLY A 98 18.98 -4.04 -12.63
C GLY A 98 17.97 -4.76 -11.74
N LEU A 99 17.43 -5.87 -12.25
CA LEU A 99 16.50 -6.73 -11.51
C LEU A 99 17.27 -7.59 -10.50
N PRO A 100 16.90 -7.57 -9.21
CA PRO A 100 17.53 -8.45 -8.24
C PRO A 100 17.10 -9.91 -8.46
N GLU A 101 17.97 -10.87 -8.15
CA GLU A 101 17.63 -12.29 -8.15
C GLU A 101 17.04 -12.72 -6.79
N PRO A 102 16.02 -13.59 -6.75
CA PRO A 102 15.29 -14.17 -7.89
C PRO A 102 14.27 -13.18 -8.48
N SER A 103 14.37 -12.92 -9.79
CA SER A 103 13.58 -11.89 -10.49
C SER A 103 12.07 -12.07 -10.35
N ALA A 104 11.60 -13.32 -10.30
CA ALA A 104 10.17 -13.64 -10.16
C ALA A 104 9.54 -13.05 -8.88
N VAL A 105 10.29 -13.02 -7.77
CA VAL A 105 9.79 -12.50 -6.49
C VAL A 105 9.60 -10.99 -6.57
N TRP A 106 10.58 -10.29 -7.13
CA TRP A 106 10.56 -8.83 -7.25
C TRP A 106 9.53 -8.33 -8.26
N ILE A 107 9.34 -9.05 -9.37
CA ILE A 107 8.24 -8.80 -10.32
C ILE A 107 6.89 -9.06 -9.63
N GLY A 108 6.81 -10.14 -8.85
CA GLY A 108 5.63 -10.47 -8.04
C GLY A 108 5.23 -9.38 -7.06
N TYR A 109 6.19 -8.60 -6.52
CA TYR A 109 5.91 -7.43 -5.69
C TYR A 109 5.56 -6.18 -6.50
N LEU A 110 6.27 -5.95 -7.60
CA LEU A 110 6.07 -4.77 -8.44
C LEU A 110 4.68 -4.73 -9.08
N VAL A 111 4.14 -5.88 -9.50
CA VAL A 111 2.83 -5.96 -10.15
C VAL A 111 1.70 -5.45 -9.23
N PRO A 112 1.52 -5.95 -8.00
CA PRO A 112 0.59 -5.39 -7.03
C PRO A 112 0.85 -3.92 -6.72
N GLU A 113 2.11 -3.49 -6.59
CA GLU A 113 2.46 -2.10 -6.30
C GLU A 113 2.00 -1.13 -7.41
N ILE A 114 1.94 -1.58 -8.67
CA ILE A 114 1.40 -0.79 -9.80
C ILE A 114 -0.13 -0.92 -9.90
N LEU A 115 -0.68 -2.12 -9.72
CA LEU A 115 -2.12 -2.37 -9.92
C LEU A 115 -2.98 -1.81 -8.78
N LEU A 116 -2.54 -1.99 -7.53
CA LEU A 116 -3.29 -1.59 -6.34
C LEU A 116 -3.62 -0.09 -6.31
N PRO A 117 -2.70 0.87 -6.61
CA PRO A 117 -3.06 2.28 -6.65
C PRO A 117 -4.07 2.60 -7.76
N MET A 118 -3.98 1.95 -8.92
CA MET A 118 -4.96 2.12 -10.01
C MET A 118 -6.35 1.62 -9.59
N ILE A 119 -6.42 0.46 -8.93
CA ILE A 119 -7.67 -0.10 -8.39
C ILE A 119 -8.27 0.85 -7.35
N LEU A 120 -7.46 1.36 -6.41
CA LEU A 120 -7.91 2.31 -5.39
C LEU A 120 -8.49 3.58 -6.02
N ILE A 121 -7.80 4.19 -6.98
CA ILE A 121 -8.24 5.41 -7.64
C ILE A 121 -9.57 5.19 -8.37
N ILE A 122 -9.65 4.15 -9.20
CA ILE A 122 -10.83 3.87 -10.04
C ILE A 122 -12.03 3.50 -9.16
N ALA A 123 -11.84 2.58 -8.21
CA ALA A 123 -12.92 2.12 -7.35
C ALA A 123 -13.42 3.23 -6.41
N ASN A 124 -12.52 4.06 -5.90
CA ASN A 124 -12.91 5.21 -5.07
C ASN A 124 -13.69 6.25 -5.88
N ARG A 125 -13.27 6.54 -7.11
CA ARG A 125 -14.00 7.45 -8.02
C ARG A 125 -15.40 6.96 -8.32
N ILE A 126 -15.59 5.65 -8.54
CA ILE A 126 -16.92 5.05 -8.75
C ILE A 126 -17.75 5.11 -7.47
N SER A 127 -17.15 4.86 -6.30
CA SER A 127 -17.80 4.96 -4.99
C SER A 127 -18.38 6.35 -4.73
N LEU A 128 -17.58 7.41 -4.99
CA LEU A 128 -18.02 8.80 -4.85
C LEU A 128 -19.21 9.12 -5.75
N ARG A 129 -19.15 8.73 -7.04
CA ARG A 129 -20.23 8.96 -8.01
C ARG A 129 -21.54 8.28 -7.62
N ASN A 130 -21.47 7.11 -6.97
CA ASN A 130 -22.64 6.36 -6.57
C ASN A 130 -23.22 6.83 -5.22
N SER A 131 -22.45 7.61 -4.45
CA SER A 131 -22.91 8.24 -3.20
C SER A 131 -23.56 9.61 -3.44
N SER A 132 -23.32 10.23 -4.60
CA SER A 132 -23.92 11.50 -5.02
C SER A 132 -25.20 11.35 -5.86
N ARG A 133 -25.68 10.12 -6.07
CA ARG A 133 -26.94 9.78 -6.75
C ARG A 133 -27.93 9.25 -5.73
#